data_AF-A0A1C5CQS2-F1
#
_entry.id   AF-A0A1C5CQS2-F1
#
_cell.length_a   1.000
_cell.length_b   1.000
_cell.length_c   1.000
_cell.angle_alpha   90.00
_cell.angle_beta   90.00
_cell.angle_gamma   90.00
#
_symmetry.space_group_name_H-M   'P 1'
#
loop_
_entity.id
_entity.type
_entity.pdbx_description
1 polymer ?
#
loop_
_entity_poly.entity_id
_entity_poly.type
_entity_poly.pdbx_seq_one_letter_code
_entity_poly.pdbx_strand_id
1 'polypeptide(L)'
;MAFSADELRVLRRALAIALQPDPVTPSAGPLGPDRAEEVQDCLRLAEAVDEAVCEGGRLRAFLLDELARYRAALPGAAVGYLEQLQGALAAGYEPLAEDLAALRTLCGSAAGGGETTRRRALLNHCERLAERGVRARLAE
;
A
#
# COMPACT_ATOMS: atom_id res chain seq x y z
N MET A 1 -8.93 -0.68 4.63
CA MET A 1 -8.86 0.30 5.72
C MET A 1 -7.45 0.22 6.29
N ALA A 2 -6.78 1.35 6.51
CA ALA A 2 -5.43 1.39 7.07
C ALA A 2 -5.51 1.86 8.53
N PHE A 3 -4.78 1.19 9.42
CA PHE A 3 -4.67 1.61 10.82
C PHE A 3 -4.08 3.01 10.92
N SER A 4 -4.63 3.81 11.83
CA SER A 4 -4.11 5.12 12.19
C SER A 4 -2.77 5.01 12.92
N ALA A 5 -2.03 6.12 12.99
CA ALA A 5 -0.73 6.14 13.66
C ALA A 5 -0.83 5.81 15.16
N ASP A 6 -1.94 6.13 15.82
CA ASP A 6 -2.15 5.80 17.22
C ASP A 6 -2.52 4.33 17.42
N GLU A 7 -3.30 3.73 16.52
CA GLU A 7 -3.56 2.28 16.54
C GLU A 7 -2.28 1.48 16.31
N LEU A 8 -1.40 1.92 15.41
CA LEU A 8 -0.09 1.30 15.22
C LEU A 8 0.83 1.47 16.43
N ARG A 9 0.77 2.59 17.16
CA ARG A 9 1.52 2.77 18.41
C ARG A 9 0.99 1.86 19.52
N VAL A 10 -0.33 1.71 19.63
CA VAL A 10 -0.96 0.80 20.59
C VAL A 10 -0.58 -0.64 20.27
N LEU A 11 -0.67 -1.04 19.00
CA LEU A 11 -0.27 -2.37 18.54
C LEU A 11 1.21 -2.63 18.84
N ARG A 12 2.10 -1.67 18.52
CA ARG A 12 3.54 -1.78 18.79
C ARG A 12 3.85 -1.84 20.28
N ARG A 13 3.06 -1.16 21.12
CA ARG A 13 3.22 -1.19 22.59
C ARG A 13 2.73 -2.51 23.18
N ALA A 14 1.60 -3.03 22.70
CA ALA A 14 1.11 -4.34 23.07
C ALA A 14 2.11 -5.44 22.68
N LEU A 15 2.66 -5.37 21.46
CA LEU A 15 3.72 -6.27 21.00
C LEU A 15 4.98 -6.14 21.86
N ALA A 16 5.42 -4.92 22.19
CA ALA A 16 6.60 -4.68 23.02
C ALA A 16 6.41 -5.20 24.45
N ILE A 17 5.19 -5.17 24.99
CA ILE A 17 4.87 -5.75 26.31
C ILE A 17 4.88 -7.28 26.23
N ALA A 18 4.29 -7.87 25.18
CA ALA A 18 4.33 -9.31 24.95
C ALA A 18 5.76 -9.84 24.74
N LEU A 19 6.63 -9.03 24.14
CA LEU A 19 8.03 -9.35 23.86
C LEU A 19 9.01 -8.96 24.97
N GLN A 20 8.58 -8.23 26.01
CA GLN A 20 9.39 -8.00 27.20
C GLN A 20 9.08 -9.08 28.24
N PRO A 21 9.98 -10.05 28.46
CA PRO A 21 9.90 -10.85 29.67
C PRO A 21 10.32 -9.92 30.80
N ASP A 22 9.36 -9.24 31.42
CA ASP A 22 9.63 -8.59 32.71
C ASP A 22 10.22 -9.69 33.63
N PRO A 23 11.42 -9.51 34.22
CA PRO A 23 11.95 -10.46 35.18
C PRO A 23 11.06 -10.40 36.43
N VAL A 24 9.99 -11.18 36.39
CA VAL A 24 9.17 -11.50 37.55
C VAL A 24 10.14 -12.07 38.57
N THR A 25 10.35 -11.33 39.65
CA THR A 25 10.74 -11.87 40.96
C THR A 25 10.11 -13.24 41.10
N PRO A 26 10.87 -14.31 41.37
CA PRO A 26 10.37 -15.67 41.27
C PRO A 26 9.35 -15.92 42.38
N SER A 27 8.08 -15.60 42.10
CA SER A 27 6.99 -16.26 42.80
C SER A 27 7.01 -17.69 42.28
N ALA A 28 7.55 -18.57 43.12
CA ALA A 28 7.77 -19.98 42.85
C ALA A 28 6.57 -20.64 42.15
N GLY A 29 6.72 -20.95 40.86
CA GLY A 29 5.76 -21.74 40.09
C GLY A 29 6.04 -21.68 38.58
N PRO A 30 5.68 -22.72 37.79
CA PRO A 30 5.63 -22.62 36.34
C PRO A 30 4.73 -21.44 35.92
N LEU A 31 4.98 -20.83 34.75
CA LEU A 31 4.10 -19.83 34.16
C LEU A 31 2.63 -20.23 34.40
N GLY A 32 1.88 -19.41 35.15
CA GLY A 32 0.45 -19.67 35.37
C GLY A 32 -0.27 -19.78 34.02
N PRO A 33 -1.34 -20.60 33.93
CA PRO A 33 -2.02 -20.91 32.67
C PRO A 33 -2.38 -19.67 31.84
N ASP A 34 -2.80 -18.58 32.50
CA ASP A 34 -3.20 -17.32 31.87
C ASP A 34 -2.06 -16.65 31.06
N ARG A 35 -0.81 -16.69 31.57
CA ARG A 35 0.32 -16.05 30.86
C ARG A 35 0.80 -16.88 29.67
N ALA A 36 0.64 -18.20 29.72
CA ALA A 36 0.94 -19.06 28.58
C ALA A 36 -0.07 -18.87 27.45
N GLU A 37 -1.34 -18.65 27.79
CA GLU A 37 -2.41 -18.35 26.83
C GLU A 37 -2.20 -17.00 26.13
N GLU A 38 -1.86 -15.94 26.88
CA GLU A 38 -1.55 -14.61 26.31
C GLU A 38 -0.37 -14.64 25.32
N VAL A 39 0.69 -15.39 25.63
CA VAL A 39 1.82 -15.58 24.71
C VAL A 39 1.37 -16.31 23.45
N GLN A 40 0.55 -17.35 23.60
CA GLN A 40 0.02 -18.11 22.47
C GLN A 40 -0.92 -17.28 21.59
N ASP A 41 -1.73 -16.39 22.19
CA ASP A 41 -2.56 -15.42 21.46
C ASP A 41 -1.69 -14.44 20.66
N CYS A 42 -0.60 -13.93 21.25
CA CYS A 42 0.31 -13.01 20.57
C CYS A 42 1.00 -13.68 19.36
N LEU A 43 1.40 -14.95 19.50
CA LEU A 43 1.98 -15.72 18.40
C LEU A 43 0.97 -15.93 17.26
N ARG A 44 -0.28 -16.31 17.59
CA ARG A 44 -1.36 -16.44 16.59
C ARG A 44 -1.66 -15.12 15.88
N LEU A 45 -1.63 -14.00 16.61
CA LEU A 45 -1.81 -12.68 16.02
C LEU A 45 -0.66 -12.33 15.06
N ALA A 46 0.59 -12.63 15.45
CA ALA A 46 1.75 -12.38 14.59
C ALA A 46 1.66 -13.19 13.28
N GLU A 47 1.29 -14.48 13.36
CA GLU A 47 1.07 -15.32 12.18
C GLU A 47 -0.03 -14.76 11.26
N ALA A 48 -1.16 -14.32 11.83
CA ALA A 48 -2.24 -13.72 11.06
C ALA A 48 -1.84 -12.39 10.39
N VAL A 49 -0.99 -11.59 11.04
CA VAL A 49 -0.45 -10.36 10.46
C VAL A 49 0.50 -10.67 9.30
N ASP A 50 1.39 -11.66 9.48
CA ASP A 50 2.32 -12.08 8.42
C ASP A 50 1.57 -12.62 7.20
N GLU A 51 0.51 -13.41 7.41
CA GLU A 51 -0.36 -13.88 6.33
C GLU A 51 -1.07 -12.71 5.62
N ALA A 52 -1.63 -11.76 6.38
CA ALA A 52 -2.26 -10.58 5.82
C ALA A 52 -1.29 -9.71 4.99
N VAL A 53 -0.02 -9.60 5.42
CA VAL A 53 1.03 -8.90 4.65
C VAL A 53 1.32 -9.64 3.35
N CYS A 54 1.46 -10.97 3.39
CA CYS A 54 1.70 -11.78 2.20
C CYS A 54 0.53 -11.67 1.19
N GLU A 55 -0.71 -11.81 1.65
CA GLU A 55 -1.90 -11.68 0.81
C GLU A 55 -2.06 -10.25 0.27
N GLY A 56 -1.74 -9.24 1.07
CA GLY A 56 -1.67 -7.85 0.61
C GLY A 56 -0.66 -7.66 -0.53
N GLY A 57 0.50 -8.31 -0.44
CA GLY A 57 1.49 -8.36 -1.52
C GLY A 57 0.97 -9.02 -2.79
N ARG A 58 0.28 -10.17 -2.67
CA ARG A 58 -0.33 -10.88 -3.81
C ARG A 58 -1.40 -10.04 -4.49
N LEU A 59 -2.28 -9.41 -3.72
CA LEU A 59 -3.31 -8.52 -4.26
C LEU A 59 -2.67 -7.32 -4.98
N ARG A 60 -1.63 -6.71 -4.40
CA ARG A 60 -0.90 -5.61 -5.05
C ARG A 60 -0.31 -6.03 -6.39
N ALA A 61 0.35 -7.19 -6.45
CA ALA A 61 0.90 -7.72 -7.70
C ALA A 61 -0.19 -7.90 -8.76
N PHE A 62 -1.32 -8.52 -8.39
CA PHE A 62 -2.47 -8.68 -9.28
C PHE A 62 -3.01 -7.35 -9.83
N LEU A 63 -3.15 -6.34 -8.96
CA LEU A 63 -3.65 -5.02 -9.37
C LEU A 63 -2.67 -4.28 -10.31
N LEU A 64 -1.37 -4.45 -10.14
CA LEU A 64 -0.38 -3.88 -11.05
C LEU A 64 -0.40 -4.58 -12.42
N ASP A 65 -0.59 -5.90 -12.45
CA ASP A 65 -0.80 -6.65 -13.69
C ASP A 65 -2.11 -6.25 -14.38
N GLU A 66 -3.20 -6.04 -13.63
CA GLU A 66 -4.45 -5.47 -14.15
C GLU A 66 -4.19 -4.09 -14.77
N LEU A 67 -3.50 -3.18 -14.06
CA LEU A 67 -3.18 -1.84 -14.55
C LEU A 67 -2.43 -1.90 -15.90
N ALA A 68 -1.45 -2.79 -16.01
CA ALA A 68 -0.73 -3.02 -17.26
C ALA A 68 -1.65 -3.53 -18.38
N ARG A 69 -2.58 -4.44 -18.08
CA ARG A 69 -3.60 -4.92 -19.03
C ARG A 69 -4.53 -3.80 -19.50
N TYR A 70 -5.03 -2.97 -18.58
CA TYR A 70 -5.84 -1.79 -18.93
C TYR A 70 -5.08 -0.82 -19.82
N ARG A 71 -3.79 -0.57 -19.52
CA ARG A 71 -2.92 0.28 -20.32
C ARG A 71 -2.72 -0.26 -21.74
N ALA A 72 -2.53 -1.58 -21.88
CA ALA A 72 -2.38 -2.23 -23.19
C ALA A 72 -3.67 -2.18 -24.05
N ALA A 73 -4.84 -2.07 -23.41
CA ALA A 73 -6.14 -1.99 -24.08
C ALA A 73 -6.59 -0.55 -24.42
N LEU A 74 -5.70 0.44 -24.30
CA LEU A 74 -5.99 1.81 -24.71
C LEU A 74 -6.12 1.95 -26.24
N PRO A 75 -6.98 2.87 -26.73
CA PRO A 75 -7.79 3.83 -25.96
C PRO A 75 -9.11 3.24 -25.42
N GLY A 76 -9.50 2.03 -25.82
CA GLY A 76 -10.80 1.43 -25.48
C GLY A 76 -11.04 1.25 -23.98
N ALA A 77 -9.96 1.07 -23.21
CA ALA A 77 -10.02 0.88 -21.77
C ALA A 77 -9.72 2.15 -20.95
N ALA A 78 -9.82 3.35 -21.55
CA ALA A 78 -9.39 4.61 -20.92
C ALA A 78 -10.01 4.87 -19.54
N VAL A 79 -11.32 4.68 -19.37
CA VAL A 79 -12.01 4.92 -18.08
C VAL A 79 -11.45 3.99 -17.00
N GLY A 80 -11.40 2.69 -17.28
CA GLY A 80 -10.89 1.70 -16.33
C GLY A 80 -9.40 1.90 -16.02
N TYR A 81 -8.59 2.26 -17.02
CA TYR A 81 -7.18 2.59 -16.80
C TYR A 81 -7.01 3.77 -15.84
N LEU A 82 -7.77 4.86 -16.01
CA LEU A 82 -7.69 6.05 -15.16
C LEU A 82 -8.13 5.75 -13.72
N GLU A 83 -9.17 4.94 -13.54
CA GLU A 83 -9.63 4.50 -12.22
C GLU A 83 -8.60 3.61 -11.51
N GLN A 84 -8.06 2.61 -12.23
CA GLN A 84 -7.04 1.73 -11.68
C GLN A 84 -5.76 2.47 -11.34
N LEU A 85 -5.32 3.39 -12.19
CA LEU A 85 -4.13 4.20 -11.93
C LEU A 85 -4.34 5.09 -10.70
N GLN A 86 -5.51 5.72 -10.57
CA GLN A 86 -5.82 6.55 -9.40
C GLN A 86 -5.84 5.73 -8.10
N GLY A 87 -6.41 4.53 -8.14
CA GLY A 87 -6.39 3.58 -7.02
C GLY A 87 -4.97 3.14 -6.64
N ALA A 88 -4.15 2.80 -7.64
CA ALA A 88 -2.76 2.40 -7.44
C ALA A 88 -1.94 3.54 -6.81
N LEU A 89 -2.08 4.78 -7.31
CA LEU A 89 -1.41 5.96 -6.76
C LEU A 89 -1.80 6.23 -5.30
N ALA A 90 -3.10 6.08 -4.96
CA ALA A 90 -3.57 6.20 -3.58
C ALA A 90 -2.99 5.11 -2.66
N ALA A 91 -2.63 3.95 -3.22
CA ALA A 91 -1.94 2.87 -2.53
C ALA A 91 -0.40 3.02 -2.49
N GLY A 92 0.14 4.14 -2.99
CA GLY A 92 1.57 4.45 -2.98
C GLY A 92 2.36 3.88 -4.17
N TYR A 93 1.69 3.52 -5.27
CA TYR A 93 2.36 3.17 -6.52
C TYR A 93 3.13 4.37 -7.09
N GLU A 94 4.36 4.13 -7.56
CA GLU A 94 5.12 5.12 -8.32
C GLU A 94 4.88 4.93 -9.82
N PRO A 95 4.39 5.97 -10.53
CA PRO A 95 4.04 5.84 -11.94
C PRO A 95 5.27 5.62 -12.82
N LEU A 96 5.13 4.71 -13.79
CA LEU A 96 6.17 4.38 -14.75
C LEU A 96 6.16 5.35 -15.95
N ALA A 97 7.20 5.29 -16.77
CA ALA A 97 7.30 6.10 -17.99
C ALA A 97 6.15 5.79 -18.97
N GLU A 98 5.73 4.53 -19.06
CA GLU A 98 4.61 4.07 -19.87
C GLU A 98 3.28 4.64 -19.38
N ASP A 99 3.13 4.84 -18.06
CA ASP A 99 1.92 5.45 -17.49
C ASP A 99 1.81 6.93 -17.88
N LEU A 100 2.93 7.65 -17.83
CA LEU A 100 3.02 9.04 -18.29
C LEU A 100 2.75 9.15 -19.79
N ALA A 101 3.32 8.24 -20.60
CA ALA A 101 3.08 8.20 -22.03
C ALA A 101 1.59 7.95 -22.34
N ALA A 102 0.97 6.98 -21.67
CA ALA A 102 -0.46 6.70 -21.80
C ALA A 102 -1.33 7.91 -21.43
N LEU A 103 -1.03 8.57 -20.31
CA LEU A 103 -1.77 9.76 -19.87
C LEU A 103 -1.61 10.94 -20.83
N ARG A 104 -0.42 11.16 -21.41
CA ARG A 104 -0.20 12.20 -22.43
C ARG A 104 -1.01 11.92 -23.69
N THR A 105 -1.02 10.68 -24.16
CA THR A 105 -1.85 10.26 -25.30
C THR A 105 -3.34 10.49 -25.03
N LEU A 106 -3.82 10.11 -23.84
CA LEU A 106 -5.22 10.32 -23.43
C LEU A 106 -5.58 11.81 -23.29
N CYS A 107 -4.66 12.65 -22.82
CA CYS A 107 -4.85 14.10 -22.76
C CYS A 107 -4.90 14.76 -24.14
N GLY A 108 -4.25 14.16 -25.15
CA GLY A 108 -4.30 14.61 -26.55
C GLY A 108 -5.58 14.21 -27.28
N SER A 109 -6.33 13.25 -26.74
CA SER A 109 -7.58 12.76 -27.32
C SER A 109 -8.79 13.60 -26.91
N ALA A 110 -9.79 13.72 -27.79
CA ALA A 110 -11.02 14.44 -27.50
C ALA A 110 -11.81 13.74 -26.36
N ALA A 111 -12.28 14.53 -25.39
CA ALA A 111 -13.13 14.08 -24.30
C ALA A 111 -14.00 15.23 -23.78
N GLY A 112 -15.04 14.90 -23.01
CA GLY A 112 -15.85 15.92 -22.32
C GLY A 112 -15.02 16.75 -21.34
N GLY A 113 -15.44 17.99 -21.06
CA GLY A 113 -14.64 18.94 -20.27
C GLY A 113 -14.23 18.44 -18.88
N GLY A 114 -15.11 17.74 -18.17
CA GLY A 114 -14.80 17.13 -16.87
C GLY A 114 -13.72 16.05 -16.96
N GLU A 115 -13.81 15.20 -17.97
CA GLU A 115 -12.85 14.12 -18.21
C GLU A 115 -11.48 14.65 -18.64
N THR A 116 -11.45 15.67 -19.50
CA THR A 116 -10.21 16.38 -19.87
C THR A 116 -9.52 16.98 -18.64
N THR A 117 -10.30 17.57 -17.72
CA THR A 117 -9.78 18.13 -16.47
C THR A 117 -9.22 17.03 -15.57
N ARG A 118 -9.94 15.92 -15.42
CA ARG A 118 -9.50 14.75 -14.64
C ARG A 118 -8.18 14.18 -15.16
N ARG A 119 -8.07 13.94 -16.48
CA ARG A 119 -6.86 13.42 -17.13
C ARG A 119 -5.66 14.32 -16.91
N ARG A 120 -5.83 15.65 -17.10
CA ARG A 120 -4.77 16.63 -16.87
C ARG A 120 -4.33 16.69 -15.41
N ALA A 121 -5.28 16.66 -14.48
CA ALA A 121 -4.97 16.64 -13.05
C ALA A 121 -4.15 15.40 -12.67
N LEU A 122 -4.52 14.24 -13.21
CA LEU A 122 -3.81 12.98 -13.00
C LEU A 122 -2.42 12.99 -13.63
N LEU A 123 -2.28 13.45 -14.88
CA LEU A 123 -0.98 13.62 -15.54
C LEU A 123 -0.04 14.52 -14.72
N ASN A 124 -0.50 15.69 -14.32
CA ASN A 124 0.28 16.63 -13.51
C ASN A 124 0.70 16.01 -12.17
N HIS A 125 -0.15 15.17 -11.56
CA HIS A 125 0.19 14.47 -10.33
C HIS A 125 1.29 13.43 -10.56
N CYS A 126 1.15 12.59 -11.59
CA CYS A 126 2.15 11.57 -11.92
C CYS A 126 3.49 12.18 -12.30
N GLU A 127 3.51 13.30 -13.03
CA GLU A 127 4.76 14.00 -13.40
C GLU A 127 5.49 14.53 -12.17
N ARG A 128 4.78 15.09 -11.18
CA ARG A 128 5.38 15.51 -9.90
C ARG A 128 5.96 14.33 -9.12
N LEU A 129 5.31 13.18 -9.13
CA LEU A 129 5.82 11.98 -8.46
C LEU A 129 7.08 11.46 -9.15
N ALA A 130 7.06 11.35 -10.48
CA ALA A 130 8.21 10.94 -11.26
C ALA A 130 9.41 11.89 -11.06
N GLU A 131 9.17 13.21 -11.06
CA GLU A 131 10.20 14.21 -10.81
C GLU A 131 10.82 14.08 -9.41
N ARG A 132 9.99 13.86 -8.37
CA ARG A 132 10.48 13.59 -7.01
C ARG A 132 11.33 12.32 -6.96
N GLY A 133 10.90 11.26 -7.62
CA GLY A 133 11.65 10.00 -7.68
C GLY A 133 12.99 10.16 -8.41
N VAL A 134 13.07 10.97 -9.45
CA VAL A 134 14.34 11.30 -10.13
C VAL A 134 15.24 12.12 -9.22
N ARG A 135 14.70 13.15 -8.55
CA ARG A 135 15.49 13.98 -7.62
C ARG A 135 16.08 13.17 -6.46
N ALA A 136 15.31 12.24 -5.90
CA ALA A 136 15.78 11.37 -4.83
C ALA A 136 17.00 10.54 -5.27
N ARG A 137 16.92 9.90 -6.45
CA ARG A 137 18.01 9.11 -7.03
C ARG A 137 19.26 9.90 -7.42
N LEU A 138 19.13 11.21 -7.66
CA LEU A 138 20.27 12.09 -7.96
C LEU A 138 20.94 12.63 -6.69
N ALA A 139 20.29 12.53 -5.54
CA ALA A 139 20.81 12.98 -4.25
C ALA A 139 21.50 11.85 -3.44
N GLU A 140 21.37 10.61 -3.90
CA GLU A 140 22.08 9.42 -3.44
C GLU A 140 23.46 9.31 -4.11
#